data_AF-A0A535CC18-F1
#
_entry.id   AF-A0A535CC18-F1
#
_cell.length_a   1.000
_cell.length_b   1.000
_cell.length_c   1.000
_cell.angle_alpha   90.00
_cell.angle_beta   90.00
_cell.angle_gamma   90.00
#
_symmetry.space_group_name_H-M   'P 1'
#
loop_
_entity.id
_entity.type
_entity.pdbx_description
1 polymer ?
#
loop_
_entity_poly.entity_id
_entity_poly.type
_entity_poly.pdbx_seq_one_letter_code
_entity_poly.pdbx_strand_id
1 'polypeptide(L)'
;MKSDRQLVEKRPTKQAIILAILASVVLIVLIVIGSRGLRDFDSALIGYAVATIFAFAALVYRYTLWIGRPPTWRYFRAGWVNFFSWRNFRRYTLLIPKAWWTDIFAQTFIRQRSTQRWIMHMCIFWGVILSLLVTLPLSFGWLHFTLIPPGNYRAWFFGLQVFSFPIASWIGFATYHALDFSAVLLLVGLSIALWRRLTDAGLLAIQRFGFDIFNVVGW
;
A
#
# COMPACT_ATOMS: atom_id res chain seq x y z
N MET A 1 -23.94 -28.59 -27.10
CA MET A 1 -23.60 -27.14 -27.16
C MET A 1 -24.36 -26.25 -26.15
N LYS A 2 -24.88 -26.79 -25.02
CA LYS A 2 -25.42 -26.02 -23.88
C LYS A 2 -24.59 -26.21 -22.58
N SER A 3 -23.69 -27.20 -22.57
CA SER A 3 -22.84 -27.57 -21.43
C SER A 3 -21.62 -26.64 -21.25
N ASP A 4 -20.97 -26.22 -22.35
CA ASP A 4 -19.76 -25.40 -22.25
C ASP A 4 -20.02 -23.96 -21.81
N ARG A 5 -21.28 -23.49 -21.90
CA ARG A 5 -21.71 -22.19 -21.35
C ARG A 5 -21.99 -22.24 -19.84
N GLN A 6 -22.21 -23.42 -19.26
CA GLN A 6 -22.38 -23.58 -17.80
C GLN A 6 -21.04 -23.76 -17.06
N LEU A 7 -19.99 -24.13 -17.79
CA LEU A 7 -18.60 -24.23 -17.31
C LEU A 7 -17.81 -22.92 -17.47
N VAL A 8 -18.42 -21.86 -17.99
CA VAL A 8 -17.95 -20.49 -17.75
C VAL A 8 -18.17 -20.24 -16.27
N GLU A 9 -17.17 -20.62 -15.49
CA GLU A 9 -17.01 -20.54 -14.04
C GLU A 9 -18.12 -19.74 -13.36
N LYS A 10 -18.83 -20.35 -12.41
CA LYS A 10 -19.47 -19.61 -11.31
C LYS A 10 -18.38 -18.80 -10.62
N ARG A 11 -18.04 -17.64 -11.19
CA ARG A 11 -17.08 -16.70 -10.63
C ARG A 11 -17.61 -16.38 -9.24
N PRO A 12 -16.76 -16.38 -8.20
CA PRO A 12 -17.16 -16.01 -6.85
C PRO A 12 -17.45 -14.50 -6.74
N THR A 13 -18.08 -13.89 -7.76
CA THR A 13 -18.39 -12.47 -7.86
C THR A 13 -19.29 -12.03 -6.70
N LYS A 14 -20.27 -12.85 -6.32
CA LYS A 14 -21.14 -12.55 -5.17
C LYS A 14 -20.33 -12.50 -3.86
N GLN A 15 -19.44 -13.46 -3.64
CA GLN A 15 -18.57 -13.50 -2.47
C GLN A 15 -17.59 -12.31 -2.46
N ALA A 16 -17.02 -11.98 -3.61
CA ALA A 16 -16.11 -10.84 -3.76
C ALA A 16 -16.81 -9.49 -3.45
N ILE A 17 -18.05 -9.30 -3.91
CA ILE A 17 -18.84 -8.10 -3.59
C ILE A 17 -19.14 -8.04 -2.09
N ILE A 18 -19.60 -9.14 -1.50
CA ILE A 18 -19.92 -9.19 -0.05
C ILE A 18 -18.68 -8.87 0.78
N LEU A 19 -17.52 -9.49 0.46
CA LEU A 19 -16.28 -9.26 1.18
C LEU A 19 -15.77 -7.82 1.00
N ALA A 20 -15.91 -7.24 -0.19
CA ALA A 20 -15.56 -5.84 -0.43
C ALA A 20 -16.43 -4.88 0.39
N ILE A 21 -17.75 -5.08 0.43
CA ILE A 21 -18.67 -4.28 1.24
C ILE A 21 -18.34 -4.44 2.73
N LEU A 22 -18.16 -5.67 3.19
CA LEU A 22 -17.79 -5.96 4.57
C LEU A 22 -16.48 -5.26 4.95
N ALA A 23 -15.46 -5.34 4.10
CA ALA A 23 -14.17 -4.69 4.33
C ALA A 23 -14.30 -3.17 4.39
N SER A 24 -15.12 -2.56 3.54
CA SER A 24 -15.41 -1.12 3.61
C SER A 24 -16.12 -0.74 4.91
N VAL A 25 -17.12 -1.52 5.34
CA VAL A 25 -17.83 -1.28 6.61
C VAL A 25 -16.86 -1.38 7.79
N VAL A 26 -16.00 -2.40 7.81
CA VAL A 26 -14.97 -2.57 8.84
C VAL A 26 -14.02 -1.36 8.85
N LEU A 27 -13.57 -0.90 7.68
CA LEU A 27 -12.70 0.27 7.59
C LEU A 27 -13.40 1.54 8.11
N ILE A 28 -14.66 1.76 7.76
CA ILE A 28 -15.46 2.89 8.29
C ILE A 28 -15.56 2.82 9.82
N VAL A 29 -15.84 1.64 10.37
CA VAL A 29 -15.90 1.44 11.82
C VAL A 29 -14.55 1.75 12.47
N LEU A 30 -13.43 1.31 11.88
CA LEU A 30 -12.09 1.62 12.38
C LEU A 30 -11.76 3.12 12.32
N ILE A 31 -12.21 3.83 11.29
CA ILE A 31 -12.08 5.29 11.19
C ILE A 31 -12.87 5.96 12.32
N VAL A 32 -14.13 5.59 12.53
CA VAL A 32 -14.99 6.17 13.58
C VAL A 32 -14.43 5.90 14.98
N ILE A 33 -14.02 4.66 15.25
CA ILE A 33 -13.41 4.30 16.54
C ILE A 33 -12.10 5.06 16.73
N GLY A 34 -11.24 5.08 15.72
CA GLY A 34 -9.90 5.66 15.86
C GLY A 34 -9.87 7.17 15.94
N SER A 35 -10.88 7.85 15.41
CA SER A 35 -11.08 9.30 15.50
C SER A 35 -11.91 9.73 16.72
N ARG A 36 -12.15 8.81 17.68
CA ARG A 36 -12.98 9.02 18.88
C ARG A 36 -14.38 9.55 18.56
N GLY A 37 -15.03 8.96 17.55
CA GLY A 37 -16.33 9.38 17.05
C GLY A 37 -16.27 10.61 16.16
N LEU A 38 -15.24 10.71 15.30
CA LEU A 38 -14.98 11.83 14.37
C LEU A 38 -14.60 13.16 15.02
N ARG A 39 -14.27 13.18 16.32
CA ARG A 39 -13.84 14.41 17.01
C ARG A 39 -12.47 14.89 16.57
N ASP A 40 -11.58 13.94 16.26
CA ASP A 40 -10.22 14.22 15.80
C ASP A 40 -10.10 14.22 14.27
N PHE A 41 -11.23 14.11 13.58
CA PHE A 41 -11.27 14.00 12.13
C PHE A 41 -11.21 15.39 11.49
N ASP A 42 -10.21 15.62 10.64
CA ASP A 42 -10.14 16.85 9.86
C ASP A 42 -11.08 16.76 8.65
N SER A 43 -12.08 17.64 8.61
CA SER A 43 -13.04 17.74 7.51
C SER A 43 -12.40 17.97 6.14
N ALA A 44 -11.22 18.61 6.08
CA ALA A 44 -10.50 18.83 4.83
C ALA A 44 -10.01 17.52 4.19
N LEU A 45 -9.84 16.46 4.99
CA LEU A 45 -9.33 15.16 4.54
C LEU A 45 -10.44 14.18 4.13
N ILE A 46 -11.71 14.60 4.13
CA ILE A 46 -12.84 13.72 3.81
C ILE A 46 -12.73 13.11 2.41
N GLY A 47 -12.23 13.87 1.43
CA GLY A 47 -12.00 13.36 0.08
C GLY A 47 -11.01 12.19 0.04
N TYR A 48 -9.91 12.29 0.79
CA TYR A 48 -8.90 11.23 0.89
C TYR A 48 -9.43 10.01 1.64
N ALA A 49 -10.20 10.21 2.71
CA ALA A 49 -10.82 9.13 3.47
C ALA A 49 -11.79 8.32 2.59
N VAL A 50 -12.69 9.02 1.88
CA VAL A 50 -13.65 8.39 0.95
C VAL A 50 -12.92 7.67 -0.17
N ALA A 51 -11.96 8.31 -0.83
CA ALA A 51 -11.17 7.69 -1.89
C ALA A 51 -10.46 6.40 -1.41
N THR A 52 -9.93 6.42 -0.18
CA THR A 52 -9.28 5.25 0.42
C THR A 52 -10.27 4.11 0.67
N ILE A 53 -11.49 4.41 1.14
CA ILE A 53 -12.53 3.39 1.33
C ILE A 53 -12.85 2.70 0.00
N PHE A 54 -13.06 3.48 -1.07
CA PHE A 54 -13.31 2.91 -2.41
C PHE A 54 -12.11 2.11 -2.94
N ALA A 55 -10.89 2.63 -2.79
CA ALA A 55 -9.67 1.93 -3.19
C ALA A 55 -9.50 0.60 -2.45
N PHE A 56 -9.76 0.58 -1.14
CA PHE A 56 -9.69 -0.63 -0.33
C PHE A 56 -10.77 -1.64 -0.72
N ALA A 57 -12.01 -1.18 -0.98
CA ALA A 57 -13.08 -2.03 -1.49
C ALA A 57 -12.70 -2.69 -2.82
N ALA A 58 -12.16 -1.88 -3.76
CA ALA A 58 -11.74 -2.36 -5.07
C ALA A 58 -10.55 -3.34 -4.97
N LEU A 59 -9.62 -3.10 -4.06
CA LEU A 59 -8.50 -3.99 -3.75
C LEU A 59 -9.01 -5.35 -3.24
N VAL A 60 -9.88 -5.35 -2.23
CA VAL A 60 -10.47 -6.56 -1.66
C VAL A 60 -11.27 -7.33 -2.71
N TYR A 61 -12.07 -6.63 -3.50
CA TYR A 61 -12.80 -7.23 -4.61
C TYR A 61 -11.87 -7.92 -5.62
N ARG A 62 -10.84 -7.21 -6.12
CA ARG A 62 -9.86 -7.77 -7.07
C ARG A 62 -9.08 -8.93 -6.48
N TYR A 63 -8.65 -8.81 -5.22
CA TYR A 63 -7.90 -9.86 -4.54
C TYR A 63 -8.75 -11.12 -4.34
N THR A 64 -10.02 -10.96 -3.97
CA THR A 64 -10.96 -12.08 -3.80
C THR A 64 -11.23 -12.80 -5.12
N LEU A 65 -11.38 -12.05 -6.22
CA LEU A 65 -11.52 -12.67 -7.54
C LEU A 65 -10.25 -13.41 -7.97
N TRP A 66 -9.07 -12.88 -7.64
CA TRP A 66 -7.79 -13.51 -7.96
C TRP A 66 -7.57 -14.80 -7.17
N ILE A 67 -7.85 -14.79 -5.87
CA ILE A 67 -7.66 -15.96 -4.99
C ILE A 67 -8.70 -17.06 -5.23
N GLY A 68 -9.88 -16.69 -5.74
CA GLY A 68 -10.95 -17.62 -6.06
C GLY A 68 -10.68 -18.50 -7.28
N ARG A 69 -9.60 -18.27 -8.03
CA ARG A 69 -9.25 -19.10 -9.20
C ARG A 69 -8.69 -20.46 -8.72
N PRO A 70 -9.07 -21.59 -9.34
CA PRO A 70 -8.61 -22.92 -8.94
C PRO A 70 -7.09 -23.07 -8.74
N PRO A 71 -6.21 -22.55 -9.62
CA PRO A 71 -4.76 -22.69 -9.41
C PRO A 71 -4.26 -21.87 -8.21
N THR A 72 -4.69 -20.61 -8.05
CA THR A 72 -4.25 -19.74 -6.96
C THR A 72 -4.78 -20.20 -5.61
N TRP A 73 -6.01 -20.70 -5.56
CA TRP A 73 -6.60 -21.26 -4.35
C TRP A 73 -5.79 -22.45 -3.80
N ARG A 74 -5.30 -23.33 -4.68
CA ARG A 74 -4.45 -24.47 -4.29
C ARG A 74 -3.15 -24.01 -3.63
N TYR A 75 -2.49 -23.01 -4.21
CA TYR A 75 -1.28 -22.43 -3.63
C TYR A 75 -1.56 -21.75 -2.28
N PHE A 76 -2.65 -20.99 -2.18
CA PHE A 76 -3.03 -20.33 -0.93
C PHE A 76 -3.30 -21.33 0.19
N ARG A 77 -4.08 -22.37 -0.09
CA ARG A 77 -4.36 -23.43 0.89
C ARG A 77 -3.08 -24.15 1.31
N ALA A 78 -2.22 -24.52 0.36
CA ALA A 78 -0.94 -25.15 0.66
C ALA A 78 -0.02 -24.24 1.49
N GLY A 79 -0.01 -22.94 1.21
CA GLY A 79 0.70 -21.93 2.00
C GLY A 79 0.25 -21.93 3.46
N TRP A 80 -1.07 -21.88 3.71
CA TRP A 80 -1.61 -21.91 5.07
C TRP A 80 -1.36 -23.23 5.81
N VAL A 81 -1.52 -24.37 5.14
CA VAL A 81 -1.24 -25.69 5.74
C VAL A 81 0.22 -25.78 6.17
N ASN A 82 1.15 -25.28 5.36
CA ASN A 82 2.57 -25.27 5.70
C ASN A 82 2.92 -24.26 6.80
N PHE A 83 2.25 -23.10 6.81
CA PHE A 83 2.46 -22.06 7.81
C PHE A 83 2.00 -22.49 9.20
N PHE A 84 0.83 -23.16 9.30
CA PHE A 84 0.27 -23.64 10.57
C PHE A 84 0.83 -25.00 11.04
N SER A 85 1.68 -25.67 10.24
CA SER A 85 2.32 -26.91 10.66
C SER A 85 3.39 -26.66 11.72
N TRP A 86 3.12 -27.11 12.95
CA TRP A 86 4.01 -26.93 14.12
C TRP A 86 5.44 -27.45 13.90
N ARG A 87 5.59 -28.55 13.15
CA ARG A 87 6.88 -29.19 12.83
C ARG A 87 7.77 -28.31 11.94
N ASN A 88 7.14 -27.46 11.14
CA ASN A 88 7.77 -26.57 10.19
C ASN A 88 7.96 -25.15 10.77
N PHE A 89 7.07 -24.73 11.67
CA PHE A 89 7.06 -23.40 12.27
C PHE A 89 8.43 -22.99 12.82
N ARG A 90 9.09 -23.84 13.62
CA ARG A 90 10.43 -23.54 14.19
C ARG A 90 11.51 -23.24 13.15
N ARG A 91 11.53 -23.95 12.03
CA ARG A 91 12.48 -23.73 10.92
C ARG A 91 12.13 -22.48 10.12
N TYR A 92 10.84 -22.17 9.98
CA TYR A 92 10.36 -20.98 9.26
C TYR A 92 10.38 -19.70 10.09
N THR A 93 10.33 -19.73 11.42
CA THR A 93 10.35 -18.53 12.28
C THR A 93 11.57 -17.63 12.06
N LEU A 94 12.73 -18.20 11.69
CA LEU A 94 13.93 -17.43 11.35
C LEU A 94 14.01 -17.06 9.87
N LEU A 95 13.41 -17.88 8.99
CA LEU A 95 13.40 -17.64 7.55
C LEU A 95 12.39 -16.57 7.14
N ILE A 96 11.27 -16.45 7.85
CA ILE A 96 10.22 -15.47 7.54
C ILE A 96 10.73 -14.03 7.74
N PRO A 97 11.29 -13.61 8.89
CA PRO A 97 11.80 -12.25 9.05
C PRO A 97 12.91 -11.93 8.04
N LYS A 98 13.79 -12.90 7.77
CA LYS A 98 14.85 -12.75 6.76
C LYS A 98 14.24 -12.50 5.38
N ALA A 99 13.29 -13.33 4.94
CA ALA A 99 12.63 -13.17 3.65
C ALA A 99 11.84 -11.86 3.54
N TRP A 100 11.16 -11.45 4.62
CA TRP A 100 10.50 -10.15 4.68
C TRP A 100 11.49 -9.00 4.45
N TRP A 101 12.63 -9.03 5.14
CA TRP A 101 13.64 -7.99 4.96
C TRP A 101 14.31 -8.06 3.59
N THR A 102 14.75 -9.24 3.13
CA THR A 102 15.52 -9.37 1.89
C THR A 102 14.68 -9.26 0.64
N ASP A 103 13.44 -9.76 0.66
CA ASP A 103 12.65 -9.93 -0.56
C ASP A 103 11.54 -8.88 -0.67
N ILE A 104 10.90 -8.50 0.45
CA ILE A 104 9.83 -7.49 0.45
C ILE A 104 10.42 -6.07 0.58
N PHE A 105 11.16 -5.80 1.66
CA PHE A 105 11.65 -4.45 1.94
C PHE A 105 12.89 -4.07 1.15
N ALA A 106 13.89 -4.95 1.09
CA ALA A 106 15.15 -4.69 0.41
C ALA A 106 15.16 -5.18 -1.05
N GLN A 107 14.18 -5.98 -1.48
CA GLN A 107 14.03 -6.49 -2.86
C GLN A 107 15.36 -6.91 -3.51
N THR A 108 16.17 -7.65 -2.76
CA THR A 108 17.57 -7.97 -3.08
C THR A 108 17.71 -8.80 -4.37
N PHE A 109 16.66 -9.53 -4.75
CA PHE A 109 16.59 -10.24 -6.03
C PHE A 109 16.69 -9.29 -7.25
N ILE A 110 16.22 -8.03 -7.15
CA ILE A 110 16.35 -7.04 -8.23
C ILE A 110 17.81 -6.57 -8.32
N ARG A 111 18.46 -6.39 -7.17
CA ARG A 111 19.86 -5.95 -7.09
C ARG A 111 20.80 -6.93 -7.82
N GLN A 112 20.53 -8.22 -7.74
CA GLN A 112 21.31 -9.25 -8.45
C GLN A 112 21.21 -9.14 -9.98
N ARG A 113 20.14 -8.52 -10.52
CA ARG A 113 19.97 -8.33 -11.97
C ARG A 113 20.42 -6.96 -12.48
N SER A 114 20.19 -5.89 -11.71
CA SER A 114 20.64 -4.54 -12.05
C SER A 114 20.52 -3.60 -10.84
N THR A 115 21.61 -2.94 -10.50
CA THR A 115 21.66 -1.93 -9.42
C THR A 115 20.78 -0.72 -9.73
N GLN A 116 20.73 -0.26 -10.98
CA GLN A 116 19.86 0.85 -11.38
C GLN A 116 18.37 0.49 -11.25
N ARG A 117 17.96 -0.72 -11.67
CA ARG A 117 16.57 -1.19 -11.47
C ARG A 117 16.22 -1.27 -9.99
N TRP A 118 17.18 -1.67 -9.17
CA TRP A 118 17.00 -1.80 -7.74
C TRP A 118 16.82 -0.44 -7.07
N ILE A 119 17.67 0.55 -7.34
CA ILE A 119 17.52 1.92 -6.82
C ILE A 119 16.17 2.50 -7.22
N MET A 120 15.79 2.37 -8.49
CA MET A 120 14.49 2.79 -9.02
C MET A 120 13.32 2.19 -8.22
N HIS A 121 13.32 0.87 -7.98
CA HIS A 121 12.26 0.22 -7.22
C HIS A 121 12.29 0.61 -5.73
N MET A 122 13.47 0.72 -5.11
CA MET A 122 13.60 1.16 -3.72
C MET A 122 13.00 2.55 -3.52
N CYS A 123 13.32 3.48 -4.42
CA CYS A 123 12.79 4.84 -4.39
C CYS A 123 11.26 4.87 -4.54
N ILE A 124 10.72 4.16 -5.54
CA ILE A 124 9.27 4.12 -5.76
C ILE A 124 8.56 3.43 -4.58
N PHE A 125 9.05 2.26 -4.16
CA PHE A 125 8.44 1.47 -3.09
C PHE A 125 8.41 2.24 -1.77
N TRP A 126 9.56 2.72 -1.29
CA TRP A 126 9.63 3.46 -0.04
C TRP A 126 8.93 4.81 -0.13
N GLY A 127 8.97 5.47 -1.28
CA GLY A 127 8.25 6.72 -1.49
C GLY A 127 6.74 6.56 -1.33
N VAL A 128 6.14 5.51 -1.94
CA VAL A 128 4.71 5.22 -1.79
C VAL A 128 4.40 4.76 -0.35
N ILE A 129 5.20 3.87 0.22
CA ILE A 129 4.95 3.33 1.56
C ILE A 129 5.00 4.45 2.62
N LEU A 130 6.01 5.33 2.59
CA LEU A 130 6.10 6.46 3.51
C LEU A 130 4.93 7.43 3.33
N SER A 131 4.55 7.73 2.08
CA SER A 131 3.40 8.57 1.79
C SER A 131 2.10 7.99 2.38
N LEU A 132 1.84 6.69 2.18
CA LEU A 132 0.67 6.02 2.75
C LEU A 132 0.71 5.95 4.28
N LEU A 133 1.88 5.71 4.88
CA LEU A 133 2.05 5.65 6.33
C LEU A 133 1.74 7.00 7.01
N VAL A 134 1.92 8.12 6.31
CA VAL A 134 1.58 9.44 6.83
C VAL A 134 0.13 9.82 6.48
N THR A 135 -0.24 9.68 5.20
CA THR A 135 -1.55 10.15 4.70
C THR A 135 -2.73 9.34 5.21
N LEU A 136 -2.60 8.02 5.36
CA LEU A 136 -3.73 7.18 5.82
C LEU A 136 -4.12 7.49 7.27
N PRO A 137 -3.19 7.47 8.25
CA PRO A 137 -3.54 7.81 9.63
C PRO A 137 -4.06 9.24 9.78
N LEU A 138 -3.52 10.21 9.03
CA LEU A 138 -4.04 11.58 9.00
C LEU A 138 -5.47 11.62 8.45
N SER A 139 -5.70 10.99 7.29
CA SER A 139 -7.02 10.99 6.63
C SER A 139 -8.08 10.28 7.46
N PHE A 140 -7.70 9.30 8.28
CA PHE A 140 -8.61 8.58 9.16
C PHE A 140 -8.86 9.30 10.50
N GLY A 141 -8.16 10.40 10.77
CA GLY A 141 -8.18 11.07 12.08
C GLY A 141 -7.51 10.24 13.19
N TRP A 142 -6.70 9.23 12.82
CA TRP A 142 -5.92 8.45 13.78
C TRP A 142 -4.71 9.24 14.27
N LEU A 143 -4.12 10.07 13.42
CA LEU A 143 -3.00 10.95 13.75
C LEU A 143 -3.45 12.41 13.68
N HIS A 144 -3.23 13.18 14.74
CA HIS A 144 -3.43 14.64 14.71
C HIS A 144 -2.41 15.37 15.58
N PHE A 145 -2.23 16.66 15.32
CA PHE A 145 -1.27 17.51 16.02
C PHE A 145 -1.99 18.68 16.68
N THR A 146 -1.71 18.92 17.95
CA THR A 146 -2.23 20.08 18.68
C THR A 146 -1.08 21.01 19.08
N LEU A 147 -1.24 22.30 18.82
CA LEU A 147 -0.30 23.33 19.26
C LEU A 147 -0.52 23.64 20.74
N ILE A 148 0.54 23.58 21.53
CA ILE A 148 0.57 23.96 22.94
C ILE A 148 1.44 25.21 23.06
N PRO A 149 0.84 26.39 23.32
CA PRO A 149 1.60 27.61 23.56
C PRO A 149 2.60 27.43 24.71
N PRO A 150 3.82 28.00 24.63
CA PRO A 150 4.27 29.02 23.67
C PRO A 150 4.95 28.49 22.40
N GLY A 151 5.04 27.16 22.16
CA GLY A 151 5.73 26.67 20.95
C GLY A 151 6.01 25.17 20.84
N ASN A 152 5.19 24.32 21.46
CA ASN A 152 5.35 22.86 21.38
C ASN A 152 4.19 22.24 20.59
N TYR A 153 4.48 21.26 19.74
CA TYR A 153 3.46 20.40 19.16
C TYR A 153 3.34 19.10 19.95
N ARG A 154 2.12 18.63 20.09
CA ARG A 154 1.82 17.31 20.66
C ARG A 154 1.18 16.43 19.58
N ALA A 155 1.80 15.28 19.36
CA ALA A 155 1.31 14.27 18.43
C ALA A 155 0.40 13.29 19.18
N TRP A 156 -0.78 13.06 18.62
CA TRP A 156 -1.78 12.15 19.14
C TRP A 156 -1.99 11.02 18.14
N PHE A 157 -1.99 9.78 18.64
CA PHE A 157 -2.28 8.59 17.84
C PHE A 157 -3.40 7.80 18.51
N PHE A 158 -4.52 7.60 17.82
CA PHE A 158 -5.74 7.01 18.38
C PHE A 158 -6.22 7.71 19.67
N GLY A 159 -6.02 9.03 19.76
CA GLY A 159 -6.34 9.81 20.96
C GLY A 159 -5.41 9.62 22.15
N LEU A 160 -4.36 8.80 22.02
CA LEU A 160 -3.28 8.68 23.00
C LEU A 160 -2.14 9.64 22.65
N GLN A 161 -1.62 10.34 23.65
CA GLN A 161 -0.43 11.16 23.45
C GLN A 161 0.77 10.24 23.20
N VAL A 162 1.42 10.40 22.04
CA VAL A 162 2.61 9.61 21.71
C VAL A 162 3.87 10.37 22.13
N PHE A 163 4.02 11.62 21.68
CA PHE A 163 5.17 12.46 22.01
C PHE A 163 4.85 13.95 21.82
N SER A 164 5.66 14.80 22.44
CA SER A 164 5.63 16.26 22.25
C SER A 164 7.01 16.76 21.87
N PHE A 165 7.08 17.69 20.94
CA PHE A 165 8.34 18.22 20.42
C PHE A 165 8.26 19.74 20.20
N PRO A 166 9.37 20.48 20.37
CA PRO A 166 9.43 21.90 20.03
C PRO A 166 9.30 22.11 18.52
N ILE A 167 8.66 23.22 18.11
CA ILE A 167 8.49 23.59 16.70
C ILE A 167 9.83 23.69 15.97
N ALA A 168 10.81 24.35 16.59
CA ALA A 168 12.14 24.58 16.02
C ALA A 168 13.09 23.37 16.16
N SER A 169 12.58 22.18 16.46
CA SER A 169 13.41 20.96 16.57
C SER A 169 13.55 20.26 15.22
N TRP A 170 14.62 19.48 15.08
CA TRP A 170 14.82 18.62 13.90
C TRP A 170 13.69 17.60 13.72
N ILE A 171 13.09 17.13 14.81
CA ILE A 171 11.92 16.24 14.80
C ILE A 171 10.71 16.96 14.21
N GLY A 172 10.48 18.22 14.59
CA GLY A 172 9.42 19.04 14.03
C GLY A 172 9.60 19.23 12.54
N PHE A 173 10.80 19.66 12.11
CA PHE A 173 11.14 19.77 10.70
C PHE A 173 10.87 18.45 9.94
N ALA A 174 11.38 17.32 10.45
CA ALA A 174 11.20 16.02 9.79
C ALA A 174 9.72 15.60 9.71
N THR A 175 8.92 15.90 10.74
CA THR A 175 7.49 15.54 10.79
C THR A 175 6.68 16.36 9.79
N TYR A 176 6.92 17.68 9.72
CA TYR A 176 6.21 18.56 8.79
C TYR A 176 6.65 18.40 7.33
N HIS A 177 7.89 17.95 7.08
CA HIS A 177 8.40 17.65 5.73
C HIS A 177 8.38 16.15 5.37
N ALA A 178 7.71 15.31 6.15
CA ALA A 178 7.67 13.87 5.91
C ALA A 178 7.14 13.51 4.51
N LEU A 179 6.09 14.21 4.06
CA LEU A 179 5.53 14.03 2.72
C LEU A 179 6.48 14.56 1.64
N ASP A 180 7.19 15.65 1.88
CA ASP A 180 8.16 16.21 0.94
C ASP A 180 9.31 15.23 0.70
N PHE A 181 9.84 14.59 1.74
CA PHE A 181 10.86 13.53 1.58
C PHE A 181 10.34 12.36 0.76
N SER A 182 9.09 11.93 1.02
CA SER A 182 8.46 10.85 0.24
C SER A 182 8.30 11.24 -1.24
N ALA A 183 7.94 12.50 -1.51
CA ALA A 183 7.77 13.03 -2.85
C ALA A 183 9.11 13.09 -3.60
N VAL A 184 10.17 13.59 -2.96
CA VAL A 184 11.53 13.61 -3.55
C VAL A 184 11.97 12.21 -3.90
N LEU A 185 11.77 11.24 -3.01
CA LEU A 185 12.14 9.85 -3.24
C LEU A 185 11.36 9.25 -4.43
N LEU A 186 10.05 9.50 -4.50
CA LEU A 186 9.22 9.10 -5.64
C LEU A 186 9.68 9.73 -6.95
N LEU A 187 9.95 11.04 -6.96
CA LEU A 187 10.40 11.77 -8.14
C LEU A 187 11.69 11.18 -8.68
N VAL A 188 12.69 10.92 -7.83
CA VAL A 188 13.95 10.26 -8.23
C VAL A 188 13.67 8.89 -8.87
N GLY A 189 12.84 8.06 -8.22
CA GLY A 189 12.49 6.75 -8.73
C GLY A 189 11.77 6.79 -10.09
N LEU A 190 10.80 7.69 -10.24
CA LEU A 190 10.05 7.90 -11.47
C LEU A 190 10.93 8.46 -12.59
N SER A 191 11.82 9.41 -12.30
CA SER A 191 12.79 9.93 -13.27
C SER A 191 13.69 8.83 -13.81
N ILE A 192 14.21 7.93 -12.95
CA ILE A 192 15.00 6.79 -13.39
C ILE A 192 14.14 5.82 -14.23
N ALA A 193 12.89 5.58 -13.84
CA ALA A 193 11.98 4.71 -14.58
C ALA A 193 11.68 5.24 -15.99
N LEU A 194 11.40 6.53 -16.11
CA LEU A 194 11.14 7.20 -17.38
C LEU A 194 12.40 7.25 -18.25
N TRP A 195 13.54 7.63 -17.68
CA TRP A 195 14.82 7.64 -18.40
C TRP A 195 15.12 6.26 -19.01
N ARG A 196 15.03 5.20 -18.20
CA ARG A 196 15.29 3.84 -18.67
C ARG A 196 14.28 3.38 -19.72
N ARG A 197 13.03 3.81 -19.62
CA ARG A 197 12.01 3.53 -20.65
C ARG A 197 12.35 4.19 -21.98
N LEU A 198 12.93 5.39 -21.97
CA LEU A 198 13.28 6.13 -23.18
C LEU A 198 14.62 5.72 -23.80
N THR A 199 15.56 5.22 -23.00
CA THR A 199 16.92 4.87 -23.47
C THR A 199 17.11 3.38 -23.79
N ASP A 200 16.34 2.46 -23.19
CA ASP A 200 16.50 1.02 -23.43
C ASP A 200 16.00 0.62 -24.85
N ALA A 201 16.93 0.39 -25.78
CA ALA A 201 16.65 0.04 -27.19
C ALA A 201 15.73 -1.19 -27.39
N GLY A 202 15.75 -2.14 -26.46
CA GLY A 202 14.87 -3.32 -26.49
C GLY A 202 13.40 -3.03 -26.14
N LEU A 203 13.11 -1.92 -25.44
CA LEU A 203 11.73 -1.47 -25.18
C LEU A 203 11.19 -0.65 -26.35
N LEU A 204 12.03 0.19 -26.97
CA LEU A 204 11.69 0.95 -28.17
C LEU A 204 11.31 0.05 -29.36
N ALA A 205 11.91 -1.15 -29.47
CA ALA A 205 11.63 -2.11 -30.54
C ALA A 205 10.28 -2.85 -30.41
N ILE A 206 9.70 -2.93 -29.21
CA ILE A 206 8.43 -3.63 -28.93
C ILE A 206 7.31 -2.62 -28.63
N GLN A 207 7.64 -1.36 -28.31
CA GLN A 207 6.69 -0.32 -27.95
C GLN A 207 5.71 -0.02 -29.08
N ARG A 208 4.42 -0.17 -28.79
CA ARG A 208 3.34 0.42 -29.60
C ARG A 208 2.91 1.72 -28.94
N PHE A 209 3.28 2.84 -29.56
CA PHE A 209 3.10 4.20 -29.03
C PHE A 209 1.68 4.44 -28.44
N GLY A 210 0.65 3.92 -29.11
CA GLY A 210 -0.76 4.05 -28.68
C GLY A 210 -1.19 3.22 -27.47
N PHE A 211 -0.57 2.05 -27.22
CA PHE A 211 -0.93 1.20 -26.07
C PHE A 211 -0.09 1.50 -24.82
N ASP A 212 1.15 1.96 -25.02
CA ASP A 212 2.15 2.09 -23.96
C ASP A 212 2.25 3.49 -23.35
N ILE A 213 1.98 4.55 -24.10
CA ILE A 213 2.07 5.95 -23.62
C ILE A 213 0.68 6.51 -23.31
N PHE A 214 -0.31 6.26 -24.17
CA PHE A 214 -1.66 6.83 -24.03
C PHE A 214 -2.48 6.23 -22.89
N ASN A 215 -2.21 4.98 -22.50
CA ASN A 215 -2.94 4.29 -21.42
C ASN A 215 -2.50 4.72 -20.00
N VAL A 216 -1.68 5.77 -19.88
CA VAL A 216 -1.41 6.47 -18.61
C VAL A 216 -2.42 7.60 -18.36
N VAL A 217 -3.11 8.08 -19.41
CA VAL A 217 -4.05 9.21 -19.37
C VAL A 217 -5.52 8.75 -19.46
N GLY A 218 -5.77 7.49 -19.80
CA GLY A 218 -7.12 6.94 -19.95
C GLY A 218 -7.54 6.05 -18.78
N TRP A 219 -7.99 6.66 -17.68
CA TRP A 219 -8.90 6.06 -16.71
C TRP A 219 -10.17 6.90 -16.65
#